data_AF-A0A6C0KYI8-F1
#
_entry.id   AF-A0A6C0KYI8-F1
#
_cell.length_a   1.000
_cell.length_b   1.000
_cell.length_c   1.000
_cell.angle_alpha   90.00
_cell.angle_beta   90.00
_cell.angle_gamma   90.00
#
_symmetry.space_group_name_H-M   'P 1'
#
loop_
_entity.id
_entity.type
_entity.pdbx_description
1 polymer ?
#
loop_
_entity_poly.entity_id
_entity_poly.type
_entity_poly.pdbx_seq_one_letter_code
_entity_poly.pdbx_strand_id
1 'polypeptide(L)'
;MNEQQEELTIIVKNNKVLTEDLGKIFEMAICLLYEIDYDGKYKYSMEDASLLKERISKLRDIFPHKLCHTAKNGSRYDFTGVEDLSIRLSAKTTKKDGKIAPQVIGQPSKKKFCDYFEVPISSSLDEIKSYIIENIKEMLKKYEECTFDCEIIYYNKKNDLLVFIKKVSDIDWSKHEVEFSHIKKKKSWGESSSISIDGITIGEFQVHNHRDCIKFRWAFEKLLVLFKDCFEFTGL
;
A
#
# COMPACT_ATOMS: atom_id res chain seq x y z
N MET A 1 -36.73 34.12 -2.95
CA MET A 1 -36.69 32.69 -3.33
C MET A 1 -35.50 32.53 -4.25
N ASN A 2 -34.30 32.63 -3.68
CA ASN A 2 -33.06 32.78 -4.44
C ASN A 2 -31.84 32.59 -3.55
N GLU A 3 -30.83 31.97 -4.15
CA GLU A 3 -29.40 31.85 -3.79
C GLU A 3 -29.04 31.01 -2.57
N GLN A 4 -29.65 31.20 -1.39
CA GLN A 4 -29.20 30.47 -0.19
C GLN A 4 -29.53 28.96 -0.21
N GLN A 5 -30.53 28.54 -0.97
CA GLN A 5 -30.97 27.14 -1.05
C GLN A 5 -30.22 26.34 -2.14
N GLU A 6 -29.61 27.02 -3.11
CA GLU A 6 -28.69 26.38 -4.07
C GLU A 6 -27.30 26.14 -3.48
N GLU A 7 -26.82 27.03 -2.58
CA GLU A 7 -25.53 26.85 -1.89
C GLU A 7 -25.50 25.64 -0.94
N LEU A 8 -26.62 25.34 -0.29
CA LEU A 8 -26.74 24.18 0.62
C LEU A 8 -26.78 22.83 -0.12
N THR A 9 -27.11 22.82 -1.42
CA THR A 9 -27.38 21.58 -2.16
C THR A 9 -26.14 20.99 -2.85
N ILE A 10 -25.07 21.77 -3.07
CA ILE A 10 -23.80 21.25 -3.64
C ILE A 10 -22.82 20.78 -2.53
N ILE A 11 -23.10 21.10 -1.26
CA ILE A 11 -22.30 20.70 -0.09
C ILE A 11 -22.50 19.20 0.26
N VAL A 12 -23.36 18.47 -0.44
CA VAL A 12 -23.32 16.99 -0.46
C VAL A 12 -22.24 16.51 -1.44
N LYS A 13 -21.01 16.99 -1.25
CA LYS A 13 -19.83 16.30 -1.76
C LYS A 13 -19.77 14.98 -1.00
N ASN A 14 -20.25 13.93 -1.65
CA ASN A 14 -19.97 12.54 -1.30
C ASN A 14 -18.55 12.47 -0.74
N ASN A 15 -18.43 12.05 0.52
CA ASN A 15 -17.17 11.66 1.13
C ASN A 15 -16.65 10.42 0.40
N LYS A 16 -16.22 10.61 -0.86
CA LYS A 16 -15.43 9.64 -1.60
C LYS A 16 -14.13 9.48 -0.83
N VAL A 17 -13.76 8.23 -0.60
CA VAL A 17 -12.46 7.88 -0.03
C VAL A 17 -11.39 8.43 -0.96
N LEU A 18 -10.85 9.60 -0.63
CA LEU A 18 -9.92 10.35 -1.47
C LEU A 18 -8.71 9.52 -1.90
N THR A 19 -8.29 8.49 -1.17
CA THR A 19 -7.13 7.66 -1.55
C THR A 19 -7.38 6.79 -2.78
N GLU A 20 -8.62 6.30 -2.98
CA GLU A 20 -8.96 5.42 -4.11
C GLU A 20 -8.83 6.17 -5.45
N ASP A 21 -9.15 7.47 -5.46
CA ASP A 21 -9.05 8.29 -6.67
C ASP A 21 -7.61 8.33 -7.23
N LEU A 22 -6.58 8.47 -6.39
CA LEU A 22 -5.20 8.61 -6.87
C LEU A 22 -4.62 7.29 -7.39
N GLY A 23 -4.84 6.18 -6.68
CA GLY A 23 -4.36 4.87 -7.13
C GLY A 23 -4.94 4.51 -8.49
N LYS A 24 -6.25 4.71 -8.67
CA LYS A 24 -6.96 4.41 -9.92
C LYS A 24 -6.52 5.32 -11.08
N ILE A 25 -6.31 6.61 -10.83
CA ILE A 25 -5.76 7.53 -11.83
C ILE A 25 -4.34 7.11 -12.23
N PHE A 26 -3.51 6.66 -11.27
CA PHE A 26 -2.15 6.23 -11.55
C PHE A 26 -2.08 4.91 -12.31
N GLU A 27 -2.93 3.93 -11.95
CA GLU A 27 -3.12 2.71 -12.74
C GLU A 27 -3.56 3.04 -14.18
N MET A 28 -4.48 3.98 -14.36
CA MET A 28 -4.89 4.43 -15.70
C MET A 28 -3.75 5.11 -16.46
N ALA A 29 -2.91 5.92 -15.81
CA ALA A 29 -1.74 6.52 -16.43
C ALA A 29 -0.78 5.46 -17.01
N ILE A 30 -0.59 4.36 -16.28
CA ILE A 30 0.19 3.20 -16.73
C ILE A 30 -0.51 2.50 -17.90
N CYS A 31 -1.84 2.33 -17.84
CA CYS A 31 -2.60 1.76 -18.95
C CYS A 31 -2.42 2.58 -20.24
N LEU A 32 -2.52 3.90 -20.15
CA LEU A 32 -2.29 4.83 -21.26
C LEU A 32 -0.84 4.79 -21.77
N LEU A 33 0.14 4.63 -20.87
CA LEU A 33 1.54 4.51 -21.26
C LEU A 33 1.79 3.23 -22.04
N TYR A 34 1.23 2.09 -21.61
CA TYR A 34 1.43 0.80 -22.26
C TYR A 34 0.46 0.52 -23.41
N GLU A 35 -0.48 1.44 -23.69
CA GLU A 35 -1.53 1.27 -24.70
C GLU A 35 -2.37 0.00 -24.46
N ILE A 36 -2.73 -0.23 -23.19
CA ILE A 36 -3.53 -1.37 -22.75
C ILE A 36 -4.87 -0.91 -22.18
N ASP A 37 -5.86 -1.80 -22.23
CA ASP A 37 -7.17 -1.51 -21.68
C ASP A 37 -7.14 -1.51 -20.15
N TYR A 38 -7.78 -0.50 -19.56
CA TYR A 38 -8.06 -0.50 -18.13
C TYR A 38 -9.17 -1.49 -17.82
N ASP A 39 -8.80 -2.59 -17.16
CA ASP A 39 -9.75 -3.63 -16.80
C ASP A 39 -10.71 -3.24 -15.64
N GLY A 40 -11.80 -2.55 -15.99
CA GLY A 40 -12.87 -2.16 -15.07
C GLY A 40 -13.58 -0.88 -15.48
N LYS A 41 -14.53 -0.41 -14.66
CA LYS A 41 -15.19 0.89 -14.88
C LYS A 41 -14.30 2.02 -14.36
N TYR A 42 -13.75 2.81 -15.27
CA TYR A 42 -13.00 4.02 -14.92
C TYR A 42 -13.93 5.24 -14.86
N LYS A 43 -13.90 5.99 -13.75
CA LYS A 43 -14.76 7.17 -13.49
C LYS A 43 -14.00 8.37 -12.96
N TYR A 44 -12.67 8.37 -13.12
CA TYR A 44 -11.77 9.38 -12.56
C TYR A 44 -11.22 10.28 -13.68
N SER A 45 -10.39 11.26 -13.34
CA SER A 45 -9.91 12.25 -14.32
C SER A 45 -8.99 11.61 -15.37
N MET A 46 -9.37 11.71 -16.65
CA MET A 46 -8.49 11.31 -17.77
C MET A 46 -7.36 12.31 -18.01
N GLU A 47 -7.60 13.58 -17.70
CA GLU A 47 -6.59 14.65 -17.77
C GLU A 47 -5.45 14.38 -16.76
N ASP A 48 -5.80 14.09 -15.50
CA ASP A 48 -4.79 13.76 -14.48
C ASP A 48 -3.99 12.50 -14.85
N ALA A 49 -4.67 11.49 -15.41
CA ALA A 49 -4.01 10.26 -15.87
C ALA A 49 -3.06 10.54 -17.04
N SER A 50 -3.45 11.40 -17.98
CA SER A 50 -2.61 11.79 -19.12
C SER A 50 -1.39 12.59 -18.67
N LEU A 51 -1.56 13.53 -17.73
CA LEU A 51 -0.43 14.26 -17.14
C LEU A 51 0.54 13.31 -16.42
N LEU A 52 0.04 12.34 -15.66
CA LEU A 52 0.89 11.35 -15.00
C LEU A 52 1.59 10.43 -16.00
N LYS A 53 0.91 10.02 -17.09
CA LYS A 53 1.50 9.20 -18.16
C LYS A 53 2.78 9.83 -18.71
N GLU A 54 2.76 11.13 -19.02
CA GLU A 54 3.93 11.85 -19.52
C GLU A 54 5.09 11.84 -18.50
N ARG A 55 4.77 11.97 -17.21
CA ARG A 55 5.75 11.93 -16.12
C ARG A 55 6.38 10.56 -15.89
N ILE A 56 5.67 9.48 -16.22
CA ILE A 56 6.18 8.10 -16.09
C ILE A 56 6.68 7.53 -17.42
N SER A 57 6.90 8.36 -18.45
CA SER A 57 7.29 7.93 -19.79
C SER A 57 8.52 6.99 -19.80
N LYS A 58 9.52 7.26 -18.96
CA LYS A 58 10.73 6.41 -18.81
C LYS A 58 10.44 4.99 -18.33
N LEU A 59 9.27 4.73 -17.76
CA LEU A 59 8.89 3.39 -17.30
C LEU A 59 8.90 2.38 -18.45
N ARG A 60 8.57 2.80 -19.69
CA ARG A 60 8.64 1.91 -20.86
C ARG A 60 10.06 1.43 -21.16
N ASP A 61 11.06 2.26 -20.87
CA ASP A 61 12.46 1.92 -21.12
C ASP A 61 13.01 1.01 -20.00
N ILE A 62 12.58 1.25 -18.75
CA ILE A 62 13.05 0.53 -17.56
C ILE A 62 12.33 -0.82 -17.39
N PHE A 63 11.07 -0.92 -17.83
CA PHE A 63 10.24 -2.11 -17.72
C PHE A 63 9.58 -2.47 -19.06
N PRO A 64 10.36 -2.83 -20.11
CA PRO A 64 9.89 -2.96 -21.50
C PRO A 64 9.13 -4.27 -21.77
N HIS A 65 8.09 -4.53 -20.97
CA HIS A 65 7.29 -5.75 -21.06
C HIS A 65 5.89 -5.47 -21.62
N LYS A 66 5.32 -6.45 -22.32
CA LYS A 66 3.90 -6.42 -22.71
C LYS A 66 3.05 -6.76 -21.49
N LEU A 67 2.21 -5.82 -21.06
CA LEU A 67 1.41 -5.95 -19.85
C LEU A 67 -0.09 -6.05 -20.16
N CYS A 68 -0.85 -6.51 -19.18
CA CYS A 68 -2.28 -6.31 -19.07
C CYS A 68 -2.62 -5.80 -17.66
N HIS A 69 -3.70 -5.03 -17.55
CA HIS A 69 -4.18 -4.55 -16.26
C HIS A 69 -5.00 -5.65 -15.58
N THR A 70 -4.64 -6.01 -14.33
CA THR A 70 -5.20 -7.15 -13.60
C THR A 70 -5.70 -6.80 -12.19
N ALA A 71 -5.79 -5.51 -11.85
CA ALA A 71 -6.18 -5.02 -10.53
C ALA A 71 -7.69 -5.19 -10.25
N LYS A 72 -8.13 -6.39 -9.85
CA LYS A 72 -9.53 -6.71 -9.51
C LYS A 72 -9.68 -7.45 -8.20
N ASN A 73 -10.75 -7.20 -7.45
CA ASN A 73 -11.19 -8.04 -6.32
C ASN A 73 -10.12 -8.40 -5.27
N GLY A 74 -9.18 -7.48 -5.00
CA GLY A 74 -8.07 -7.73 -4.08
C GLY A 74 -6.94 -8.57 -4.68
N SER A 75 -6.80 -8.57 -6.01
CA SER A 75 -5.63 -9.07 -6.73
C SER A 75 -4.34 -8.63 -6.06
N ARG A 76 -3.37 -9.54 -6.05
CA ARG A 76 -2.04 -9.31 -5.49
C ARG A 76 -1.24 -8.27 -6.29
N TYR A 77 -1.46 -8.22 -7.60
CA TYR A 77 -0.75 -7.36 -8.54
C TYR A 77 -1.70 -6.49 -9.34
N ASP A 78 -1.23 -5.29 -9.73
CA ASP A 78 -2.01 -4.36 -10.53
C ASP A 78 -1.85 -4.62 -12.03
N PHE A 79 -0.66 -5.08 -12.46
CA PHE A 79 -0.35 -5.44 -13.85
C PHE A 79 0.40 -6.76 -13.96
N THR A 80 0.22 -7.43 -15.09
CA THR A 80 0.77 -8.77 -15.37
C THR A 80 1.29 -8.87 -16.80
N GLY A 81 2.38 -9.59 -17.03
CA GLY A 81 2.89 -9.88 -18.36
C GLY A 81 1.92 -10.72 -19.19
N VAL A 82 1.75 -10.38 -20.46
CA VAL A 82 0.84 -11.11 -21.37
C VAL A 82 1.42 -12.47 -21.76
N GLU A 83 2.72 -12.52 -22.00
CA GLU A 83 3.42 -13.72 -22.49
C GLU A 83 4.08 -14.51 -21.35
N ASP A 84 4.47 -13.81 -20.28
CA ASP A 84 5.06 -14.40 -19.08
C ASP A 84 4.34 -13.87 -17.83
N LEU A 85 3.59 -14.77 -17.20
CA LEU A 85 2.83 -14.48 -15.99
C LEU A 85 3.71 -14.30 -14.75
N SER A 86 5.03 -14.52 -14.81
CA SER A 86 5.95 -14.18 -13.73
C SER A 86 6.28 -12.68 -13.70
N ILE A 87 6.12 -11.99 -14.84
CA ILE A 87 6.29 -10.54 -14.93
C ILE A 87 5.08 -9.86 -14.29
N ARG A 88 5.32 -9.09 -13.23
CA ARG A 88 4.28 -8.39 -12.47
C ARG A 88 4.74 -6.98 -12.14
N LEU A 89 3.80 -6.04 -12.04
CA LEU A 89 4.08 -4.68 -11.61
C LEU A 89 2.98 -4.22 -10.67
N SER A 90 3.38 -3.66 -9.53
CA SER A 90 2.48 -3.03 -8.56
C SER A 90 2.55 -1.52 -8.64
N ALA A 91 1.40 -0.85 -8.70
CA ALA A 91 1.28 0.59 -8.66
C ALA A 91 0.92 1.04 -7.24
N LYS A 92 1.86 1.67 -6.53
CA LYS A 92 1.65 2.15 -5.16
C LYS A 92 1.58 3.67 -5.14
N THR A 93 0.58 4.24 -4.47
CA THR A 93 0.44 5.70 -4.37
C THR A 93 0.19 6.16 -2.94
N THR A 94 0.59 7.38 -2.64
CA THR A 94 0.22 8.08 -1.40
C THR A 94 -0.08 9.55 -1.66
N LYS A 95 -0.95 10.12 -0.83
CA LYS A 95 -1.26 11.56 -0.80
C LYS A 95 -0.56 12.31 0.35
N LYS A 96 0.09 11.60 1.27
CA LYS A 96 0.60 12.15 2.53
C LYS A 96 1.91 11.47 2.95
N ASP A 97 1.89 10.74 4.06
CA ASP A 97 3.07 10.40 4.86
C ASP A 97 3.70 9.07 4.45
N GLY A 98 3.63 8.69 3.17
CA GLY A 98 4.28 7.47 2.68
C GLY A 98 3.66 6.17 3.20
N LYS A 99 2.42 6.16 3.71
CA LYS A 99 1.82 4.93 4.24
C LYS A 99 1.27 4.03 3.13
N ILE A 100 1.79 2.79 3.03
CA ILE A 100 1.35 1.77 2.06
C ILE A 100 0.94 0.50 2.80
N ALA A 101 -0.21 -0.07 2.45
CA ALA A 101 -0.63 -1.37 2.95
C ALA A 101 -0.10 -2.47 2.01
N PRO A 102 0.45 -3.58 2.54
CA PRO A 102 0.66 -4.79 1.75
C PRO A 102 -0.64 -5.21 1.06
N GLN A 103 -0.55 -5.63 -0.20
CA GLN A 103 -1.73 -6.17 -0.90
C GLN A 103 -2.20 -7.44 -0.19
N VAL A 104 -3.49 -7.76 -0.27
CA VAL A 104 -4.14 -8.94 0.35
C VAL A 104 -4.21 -8.89 1.89
N ILE A 105 -3.08 -8.69 2.58
CA ILE A 105 -2.94 -8.88 4.04
C ILE A 105 -2.72 -7.59 4.83
N GLY A 106 -2.58 -6.44 4.18
CA GLY A 106 -2.40 -5.16 4.87
C GLY A 106 -3.68 -4.54 5.45
N GLN A 107 -4.86 -4.91 4.96
CA GLN A 107 -6.15 -4.42 5.49
C GLN A 107 -7.25 -5.50 5.57
N PRO A 108 -6.97 -6.73 6.02
CA PRO A 108 -7.94 -7.81 6.09
C PRO A 108 -9.05 -7.55 7.13
N SER A 109 -10.18 -8.24 6.96
CA SER A 109 -11.11 -8.48 8.06
C SER A 109 -10.46 -9.36 9.13
N LYS A 110 -11.02 -9.41 10.35
CA LYS A 110 -10.56 -10.31 11.40
C LYS A 110 -10.51 -11.76 10.91
N LYS A 111 -11.57 -12.22 10.23
CA LYS A 111 -11.61 -13.58 9.67
C LYS A 111 -10.42 -13.84 8.74
N LYS A 112 -10.18 -12.96 7.76
CA LYS A 112 -9.07 -13.13 6.80
C LYS A 112 -7.70 -13.06 7.48
N PHE A 113 -7.56 -12.20 8.48
CA PHE A 113 -6.34 -12.11 9.30
C PHE A 113 -6.08 -13.42 10.04
N CYS A 114 -7.09 -13.92 10.76
CA CYS A 114 -7.04 -15.19 11.49
C CYS A 114 -6.74 -16.38 10.56
N ASP A 115 -7.43 -16.46 9.42
CA ASP A 115 -7.20 -17.52 8.43
C ASP A 115 -5.76 -17.48 7.88
N TYR A 116 -5.19 -16.29 7.62
CA TYR A 116 -3.86 -16.15 7.02
C TYR A 116 -2.72 -16.35 8.01
N PHE A 117 -2.86 -15.85 9.25
CA PHE A 117 -1.84 -15.97 10.29
C PHE A 117 -2.09 -17.18 11.21
N GLU A 118 -3.04 -18.04 10.87
CA GLU A 118 -3.38 -19.25 11.62
C GLU A 118 -3.73 -18.96 13.10
N VAL A 119 -4.36 -17.81 13.34
CA VAL A 119 -4.86 -17.41 14.67
C VAL A 119 -6.30 -17.90 14.82
N PRO A 120 -6.71 -18.50 15.95
CA PRO A 120 -8.09 -18.91 16.17
C PRO A 120 -9.08 -17.76 15.92
N ILE A 121 -10.12 -18.00 15.11
CA ILE A 121 -11.12 -16.96 14.78
C ILE A 121 -11.88 -16.45 16.02
N SER A 122 -11.95 -17.28 17.07
CA SER A 122 -12.51 -16.95 18.37
C SER A 122 -11.65 -16.00 19.20
N SER A 123 -10.37 -15.80 18.85
CA SER A 123 -9.47 -14.92 19.59
C SER A 123 -10.03 -13.50 19.68
N SER A 124 -10.05 -12.95 20.88
CA SER A 124 -10.36 -11.55 21.18
C SER A 124 -9.37 -10.60 20.49
N LEU A 125 -9.72 -9.31 20.44
CA LEU A 125 -8.81 -8.29 19.89
C LEU A 125 -7.51 -8.19 20.69
N ASP A 126 -7.54 -8.43 22.01
CA ASP A 126 -6.36 -8.37 22.85
C ASP A 126 -5.45 -9.61 22.68
N GLU A 127 -6.03 -10.79 22.45
CA GLU A 127 -5.26 -11.97 22.03
C GLU A 127 -4.59 -11.75 20.67
N ILE A 128 -5.29 -11.11 19.71
CA ILE A 128 -4.69 -10.77 18.42
C ILE A 128 -3.55 -9.76 18.57
N LYS A 129 -3.71 -8.72 19.40
CA LYS A 129 -2.62 -7.77 19.68
C LYS A 129 -1.41 -8.49 20.31
N SER A 130 -1.65 -9.42 21.22
CA SER A 130 -0.60 -10.21 21.87
C SER A 130 0.13 -11.09 20.84
N TYR A 131 -0.61 -11.78 19.99
CA TYR A 131 -0.07 -12.54 18.87
C TYR A 131 0.81 -11.69 17.96
N ILE A 132 0.38 -10.47 17.60
CA ILE A 132 1.16 -9.55 16.77
C ILE A 132 2.50 -9.19 17.42
N ILE A 133 2.52 -8.96 18.73
CA ILE A 133 3.74 -8.62 19.46
C ILE A 133 4.69 -9.82 19.47
N GLU A 134 4.19 -11.01 19.80
CA GLU A 134 4.98 -12.23 19.93
C GLU A 134 5.55 -12.71 18.59
N ASN A 135 4.84 -12.50 17.49
CA ASN A 135 5.18 -13.03 16.17
C ASN A 135 5.66 -11.96 15.18
N ILE A 136 6.02 -10.77 15.68
CA ILE A 136 6.27 -9.60 14.84
C ILE A 136 7.31 -9.84 13.72
N LYS A 137 8.41 -10.54 14.02
CA LYS A 137 9.47 -10.79 13.03
C LYS A 137 8.98 -11.68 11.88
N GLU A 138 8.23 -12.73 12.18
CA GLU A 138 7.62 -13.60 11.15
C GLU A 138 6.55 -12.84 10.34
N MET A 139 5.72 -12.06 11.03
CA MET A 139 4.70 -11.24 10.37
C MET A 139 5.31 -10.21 9.41
N LEU A 140 6.40 -9.54 9.80
CA LEU A 140 7.09 -8.58 8.95
C LEU A 140 7.65 -9.22 7.68
N LYS A 141 8.19 -10.45 7.78
CA LYS A 141 8.61 -11.24 6.62
C LYS A 141 7.43 -11.51 5.67
N LYS A 142 6.29 -11.98 6.19
CA LYS A 142 5.07 -12.22 5.37
C LYS A 142 4.55 -10.92 4.72
N TYR A 143 4.59 -9.79 5.44
CA TYR A 143 4.21 -8.49 4.90
C TYR A 143 5.17 -8.01 3.80
N GLU A 144 6.47 -8.24 3.96
CA GLU A 144 7.48 -7.93 2.96
C GLU A 144 7.26 -8.75 1.69
N GLU A 145 7.06 -10.07 1.83
CA GLU A 145 6.76 -11.00 0.72
C GLU A 145 5.48 -10.62 -0.04
N CYS A 146 4.50 -10.01 0.63
CA CYS A 146 3.27 -9.54 -0.02
C CYS A 146 3.37 -8.12 -0.59
N THR A 147 4.44 -7.38 -0.26
CA THR A 147 4.63 -6.00 -0.72
C THR A 147 5.62 -5.92 -1.87
N PHE A 148 6.70 -6.69 -1.81
CA PHE A 148 7.90 -6.60 -2.65
C PHE A 148 8.18 -7.89 -3.43
N ASP A 149 7.16 -8.68 -3.73
CA ASP A 149 7.23 -9.87 -4.59
C ASP A 149 7.29 -9.57 -6.09
N CYS A 150 7.14 -8.31 -6.47
CA CYS A 150 7.24 -7.81 -7.83
C CYS A 150 7.84 -6.40 -7.82
N GLU A 151 8.21 -5.91 -9.00
CA GLU A 151 8.63 -4.52 -9.15
C GLU A 151 7.49 -3.56 -8.80
N ILE A 152 7.85 -2.40 -8.23
CA ILE A 152 6.90 -1.40 -7.78
C ILE A 152 7.19 -0.09 -8.49
N ILE A 153 6.16 0.49 -9.09
CA ILE A 153 6.15 1.92 -9.40
C ILE A 153 5.42 2.66 -8.28
N TYR A 154 6.13 3.60 -7.64
CA TYR A 154 5.64 4.35 -6.49
C TYR A 154 5.48 5.83 -6.80
N TYR A 155 4.33 6.40 -6.41
CA TYR A 155 4.05 7.83 -6.49
C TYR A 155 3.63 8.43 -5.14
N ASN A 156 4.43 9.37 -4.62
CA ASN A 156 3.99 10.26 -3.55
C ASN A 156 3.60 11.63 -4.10
N LYS A 157 2.30 11.92 -4.13
CA LYS A 157 1.75 13.18 -4.63
C LYS A 157 2.15 14.40 -3.78
N LYS A 158 2.35 14.24 -2.47
CA LYS A 158 2.68 15.36 -1.57
C LYS A 158 4.12 15.84 -1.79
N ASN A 159 5.03 14.89 -1.97
CA ASN A 159 6.46 15.16 -2.13
C ASN A 159 6.90 15.20 -3.61
N ASP A 160 5.94 15.02 -4.52
CA ASP A 160 6.17 14.90 -5.95
C ASP A 160 7.22 13.85 -6.36
N LEU A 161 7.26 12.74 -5.63
CA LEU A 161 8.25 11.67 -5.80
C LEU A 161 7.68 10.55 -6.67
N LEU A 162 8.32 10.28 -7.81
CA LEU A 162 8.07 9.13 -8.67
C LEU A 162 9.32 8.26 -8.76
N VAL A 163 9.19 6.99 -8.41
CA VAL A 163 10.32 6.06 -8.37
C VAL A 163 9.88 4.66 -8.75
N PHE A 164 10.71 3.99 -9.55
CA PHE A 164 10.66 2.56 -9.80
C PHE A 164 11.56 1.85 -8.80
N ILE A 165 11.02 0.83 -8.13
CA ILE A 165 11.66 0.13 -7.02
C ILE A 165 11.73 -1.35 -7.37
N LYS A 166 12.93 -1.91 -7.25
CA LYS A 166 13.17 -3.36 -7.36
C LYS A 166 13.80 -3.86 -6.07
N LYS A 167 13.28 -4.96 -5.53
CA LYS A 167 13.91 -5.65 -4.41
C LYS A 167 15.05 -6.52 -4.92
N VAL A 168 16.23 -6.41 -4.31
CA VAL A 168 17.44 -7.17 -4.68
C VAL A 168 17.87 -8.19 -3.63
N SER A 169 17.42 -8.03 -2.39
CA SER A 169 17.62 -9.01 -1.32
C SER A 169 16.52 -8.92 -0.27
N ASP A 170 16.33 -9.98 0.50
CA ASP A 170 15.41 -10.01 1.64
C ASP A 170 15.94 -9.20 2.82
N ILE A 171 15.03 -8.56 3.56
CA ILE A 171 15.34 -7.97 4.86
C ILE A 171 15.47 -9.09 5.90
N ASP A 172 16.63 -9.16 6.57
CA ASP A 172 16.83 -10.10 7.66
C ASP A 172 16.25 -9.57 8.97
N TRP A 173 14.94 -9.72 9.15
CA TRP A 173 14.20 -9.27 10.34
C TRP A 173 14.72 -9.88 11.66
N SER A 174 15.47 -10.98 11.62
CA SER A 174 16.03 -11.59 12.82
C SER A 174 17.09 -10.71 13.49
N LYS A 175 17.81 -9.89 12.69
CA LYS A 175 18.89 -9.00 13.11
C LYS A 175 18.43 -7.69 13.75
N HIS A 176 17.13 -7.42 13.74
CA HIS A 176 16.59 -6.14 14.19
C HIS A 176 15.63 -6.32 15.36
N GLU A 177 15.74 -5.42 16.33
CA GLU A 177 14.77 -5.33 17.43
C GLU A 177 13.65 -4.37 17.05
N VAL A 178 12.41 -4.85 17.18
CA VAL A 178 11.21 -4.11 16.78
C VAL A 178 10.54 -3.53 18.02
N GLU A 179 10.57 -2.21 18.15
CA GLU A 179 9.93 -1.50 19.25
C GLU A 179 8.50 -1.13 18.92
N PHE A 180 7.55 -1.50 19.77
CA PHE A 180 6.18 -1.01 19.68
C PHE A 180 6.02 0.31 20.46
N SER A 181 5.39 1.29 19.82
CA SER A 181 5.20 2.63 20.40
C SER A 181 4.42 2.65 21.71
N HIS A 182 3.45 1.76 21.90
CA HIS A 182 2.67 1.67 23.15
C HIS A 182 3.51 1.10 24.30
N ILE A 183 4.33 0.06 24.04
CA ILE A 183 5.28 -0.51 25.00
C ILE A 183 6.30 0.57 25.42
N LYS A 184 6.92 1.24 24.45
CA LYS A 184 7.90 2.32 24.69
C LYS A 184 7.32 3.45 25.55
N LYS A 185 6.06 3.80 25.32
CA LYS A 185 5.34 4.85 26.08
C LYS A 185 4.75 4.35 27.40
N LYS A 186 4.91 3.06 27.75
CA LYS A 186 4.28 2.41 28.91
C LYS A 186 2.76 2.63 28.95
N LYS A 187 2.11 2.45 27.80
CA LYS A 187 0.65 2.60 27.62
C LYS A 187 0.05 1.30 27.09
N SER A 188 -1.25 1.11 27.34
CA SER A 188 -2.01 0.05 26.68
C SER A 188 -2.14 0.31 25.19
N TRP A 189 -2.20 -0.77 24.41
CA TRP A 189 -2.52 -0.68 22.99
C TRP A 189 -4.02 -0.42 22.83
N GLY A 190 -4.36 0.84 22.51
CA GLY A 190 -5.71 1.24 22.08
C GLY A 190 -6.04 0.71 20.68
N GLU A 191 -6.37 1.61 19.74
CA GLU A 191 -6.64 1.18 18.35
C GLU A 191 -5.38 1.01 17.50
N SER A 192 -4.27 1.66 17.84
CA SER A 192 -3.07 1.66 16.99
C SER A 192 -1.78 1.59 17.79
N SER A 193 -0.77 0.98 17.16
CA SER A 193 0.61 1.01 17.60
C SER A 193 1.52 1.07 16.38
N SER A 194 2.37 2.09 16.34
CA SER A 194 3.50 2.11 15.41
C SER A 194 4.59 1.16 15.86
N ILE A 195 5.35 0.64 14.90
CA ILE A 195 6.57 -0.13 15.12
C ILE A 195 7.78 0.63 14.57
N SER A 196 8.92 0.51 15.25
CA SER A 196 10.18 1.15 14.84
C SER A 196 11.38 0.24 15.05
N ILE A 197 12.41 0.45 14.23
CA ILE A 197 13.75 -0.13 14.37
C ILE A 197 14.71 1.05 14.47
N ASP A 198 15.62 1.04 15.44
CA ASP A 198 16.61 2.10 15.67
C ASP A 198 16.01 3.52 15.71
N GLY A 199 14.83 3.65 16.32
CA GLY A 199 14.10 4.92 16.42
C GLY A 199 13.37 5.38 15.14
N ILE A 200 13.51 4.66 14.02
CA ILE A 200 12.84 4.96 12.76
C ILE A 200 11.54 4.15 12.67
N THR A 201 10.41 4.84 12.55
CA THR A 201 9.11 4.19 12.32
C THR A 201 9.09 3.50 10.96
N ILE A 202 8.89 2.18 10.96
CA ILE A 202 8.81 1.36 9.75
C ILE A 202 7.37 0.97 9.40
N GLY A 203 6.45 1.00 10.35
CA GLY A 203 5.07 0.60 10.11
C GLY A 203 4.11 0.94 11.25
N GLU A 204 2.83 0.65 11.02
CA GLU A 204 1.75 0.88 11.98
C GLU A 204 0.70 -0.21 11.87
N PHE A 205 0.40 -0.82 13.02
CA PHE A 205 -0.77 -1.67 13.18
C PHE A 205 -1.96 -0.85 13.68
N GLN A 206 -3.14 -1.13 13.16
CA GLN A 206 -4.42 -0.65 13.66
C GLN A 206 -5.38 -1.84 13.84
N VAL A 207 -5.75 -2.12 15.09
CA VAL A 207 -6.74 -3.14 15.46
C VAL A 207 -8.00 -2.37 15.84
N HIS A 208 -8.94 -2.26 14.90
CA HIS A 208 -10.13 -1.43 15.10
C HIS A 208 -11.14 -2.09 16.04
N ASN A 209 -11.69 -1.32 16.99
CA ASN A 209 -12.69 -1.84 17.92
C ASN A 209 -14.11 -1.84 17.33
N HIS A 210 -14.38 -0.94 16.39
CA HIS A 210 -15.73 -0.70 15.84
C HIS A 210 -15.87 -1.08 14.37
N ARG A 211 -14.80 -1.58 13.75
CA ARG A 211 -14.77 -1.97 12.33
C ARG A 211 -14.07 -3.31 12.22
N ASP A 212 -14.61 -4.19 11.40
CA ASP A 212 -13.99 -5.49 11.10
C ASP A 212 -12.79 -5.29 10.15
N CYS A 213 -11.69 -4.76 10.69
CA CYS A 213 -10.46 -4.53 9.95
C CYS A 213 -9.26 -4.54 10.90
N ILE A 214 -8.30 -5.40 10.57
CA ILE A 214 -6.98 -5.45 11.22
C ILE A 214 -6.00 -4.97 10.17
N LYS A 215 -5.38 -3.82 10.42
CA LYS A 215 -4.63 -3.09 9.42
C LYS A 215 -3.16 -3.05 9.79
N PHE A 216 -2.31 -3.27 8.79
CA PHE A 216 -0.90 -2.95 8.82
C PHE A 216 -0.54 -2.08 7.61
N ARG A 217 0.22 -1.01 7.86
CA ARG A 217 0.77 -0.15 6.80
C ARG A 217 2.23 0.13 7.08
N TRP A 218 3.07 -0.08 6.07
CA TRP A 218 4.44 0.41 6.06
C TRP A 218 4.47 1.93 6.12
N ALA A 219 5.41 2.48 6.87
CA ALA A 219 5.95 3.81 6.60
C ALA A 219 6.93 3.66 5.43
N PHE A 220 6.40 3.52 4.22
CA PHE A 220 7.05 2.93 3.06
C PHE A 220 8.39 3.60 2.71
N GLU A 221 8.41 4.92 2.60
CA GLU A 221 9.65 5.66 2.31
C GLU A 221 10.70 5.50 3.41
N LYS A 222 10.29 5.47 4.68
CA LYS A 222 11.23 5.29 5.81
C LYS A 222 11.79 3.87 5.83
N LEU A 223 10.95 2.87 5.54
CA LEU A 223 11.37 1.48 5.40
C LEU A 223 12.42 1.34 4.29
N LEU A 224 12.13 1.89 3.10
CA LEU A 224 13.04 1.83 1.96
C LEU A 224 14.38 2.51 2.25
N VAL A 225 14.38 3.64 2.95
CA VAL A 225 15.62 4.33 3.35
C VAL A 225 16.40 3.53 4.39
N LEU A 226 15.72 2.94 5.39
CA LEU A 226 16.36 2.14 6.44
C LEU A 226 17.02 0.89 5.85
N PHE A 227 16.37 0.23 4.90
CA PHE A 227 16.84 -0.99 4.26
C PHE A 227 17.30 -0.74 2.82
N LYS A 228 17.92 0.41 2.55
CA LYS A 228 18.29 0.85 1.20
C LYS A 228 19.11 -0.19 0.41
N ASP A 229 19.93 -1.00 1.10
CA ASP A 229 20.79 -1.99 0.45
C ASP A 229 20.01 -3.22 -0.04
N CYS A 230 18.73 -3.36 0.37
CA CYS A 230 17.81 -4.40 -0.11
C CYS A 230 17.04 -3.98 -1.37
N PHE A 231 17.20 -2.74 -1.84
CA PHE A 231 16.42 -2.18 -2.94
C PHE A 231 17.27 -1.40 -3.95
N GLU A 232 16.89 -1.49 -5.22
CA GLU A 232 17.34 -0.60 -6.28
C GLU A 232 16.25 0.43 -6.59
N PHE A 233 16.67 1.67 -6.84
CA PHE A 233 15.78 2.81 -7.10
C PHE A 233 16.13 3.45 -8.43
N THR A 234 15.14 3.65 -9.30
CA THR A 234 15.28 4.43 -10.54
C THR A 234 14.24 5.55 -10.54
N GLY A 235 14.70 6.80 -10.64
CA GLY A 235 13.81 7.96 -10.75
C GLY A 235 13.13 8.02 -12.12
N LEU A 236 11.85 8.39 -12.13
CA LEU A 236 11.04 8.55 -13.35
C LEU A 236 10.91 10.03 -13.73
#